data_AF-A0A9D1H7S5-F1
#
_entry.id   AF-A0A9D1H7S5-F1
#
_cell.length_a   1.000
_cell.length_b   1.000
_cell.length_c   1.000
_cell.angle_alpha   90.00
_cell.angle_beta   90.00
_cell.angle_gamma   90.00
#
_symmetry.space_group_name_H-M   'P 1'
#
loop_
_entity.id
_entity.type
_entity.pdbx_description
1 polymer ?
#
loop_
_entity_poly.entity_id
_entity_poly.type
_entity_poly.pdbx_seq_one_letter_code
_entity_poly.pdbx_strand_id
1 'polypeptide(L)'
;MQLSIKESFYKVCTEHGFLFPQTTTCTAENYKDITLPFDFPCIIKPSNSVAYWNCTFPHKKKVFLANNKEEFDAILDAIYGSSYQDHLILQEYIPGEDAQMRVMNCYCGKDGKVKLIALGHALLEEHSPEGIGSYAAIINTVDRELSAQMKEFLEDIGYKGFANFDMKLDPRDGKYKLFEMNLRQGRSSFFVTAAGYNLATFLVNDLILNQPMGCVIAEEQALWSIIPKKIIFKYVKDAELKEQAKELIRDHLFVHSFHYEPDMSLKRRIYFLKNQLNYVKKYKKYFGNKGLHE
;
A
#
# COMPACT_ATOMS: atom_id res chain seq x y z
N MET A 1 1.90 -6.74 23.61
CA MET A 1 0.78 -7.60 23.13
C MET A 1 -0.54 -6.82 23.14
N GLN A 2 -0.55 -5.54 22.73
CA GLN A 2 -1.76 -4.69 22.63
C GLN A 2 -2.27 -4.55 21.18
N LEU A 3 -1.42 -4.83 20.19
CA LEU A 3 -1.74 -4.68 18.76
C LEU A 3 -2.64 -5.78 18.17
N SER A 4 -2.89 -6.87 18.90
CA SER A 4 -3.79 -7.94 18.44
C SER A 4 -5.27 -7.63 18.67
N ILE A 5 -5.59 -6.57 19.43
CA ILE A 5 -6.96 -6.14 19.69
C ILE A 5 -7.21 -4.87 18.87
N LYS A 6 -7.95 -5.03 17.77
CA LYS A 6 -8.24 -4.00 16.76
C LYS A 6 -8.81 -2.71 17.38
N GLU A 7 -9.61 -2.81 18.43
CA GLU A 7 -10.17 -1.67 19.18
C GLU A 7 -9.11 -0.84 19.91
N SER A 8 -8.10 -1.50 20.49
CA SER A 8 -6.98 -0.82 21.16
C SER A 8 -6.11 -0.06 20.16
N PHE A 9 -5.94 -0.60 18.94
CA PHE A 9 -5.13 0.04 17.90
C PHE A 9 -5.74 1.37 17.42
N TYR A 10 -7.03 1.38 17.06
CA TYR A 10 -7.68 2.61 16.59
C TYR A 10 -7.76 3.68 17.68
N LYS A 11 -7.99 3.27 18.94
CA LYS A 11 -7.98 4.20 20.07
C LYS A 11 -6.62 4.88 20.21
N VAL A 12 -5.54 4.09 20.28
CA VAL A 12 -4.19 4.65 20.43
C VAL A 12 -3.81 5.49 19.21
N CYS A 13 -4.18 5.06 18.00
CA CYS A 13 -3.93 5.88 16.82
C CYS A 13 -4.66 7.24 16.87
N THR A 14 -5.89 7.27 17.40
CA THR A 14 -6.67 8.50 17.56
C THR A 14 -6.05 9.42 18.62
N GLU A 15 -5.54 8.85 19.73
CA GLU A 15 -4.82 9.58 20.77
C GLU A 15 -3.54 10.24 20.23
N HIS A 16 -2.87 9.59 19.28
CA HIS A 16 -1.71 10.12 18.55
C HIS A 16 -2.07 11.02 17.36
N GLY A 17 -3.36 11.34 17.16
CA GLY A 17 -3.82 12.28 16.14
C GLY A 17 -3.88 11.73 14.71
N PHE A 18 -3.78 10.41 14.51
CA PHE A 18 -3.99 9.82 13.20
C PHE A 18 -5.48 9.83 12.84
N LEU A 19 -5.76 10.09 11.56
CA LEU A 19 -7.09 10.00 10.99
C LEU A 19 -7.21 8.74 10.14
N PHE A 20 -8.43 8.21 10.04
CA PHE A 20 -8.73 6.97 9.34
C PHE A 20 -10.04 7.14 8.56
N PRO A 21 -10.22 6.44 7.43
CA PRO A 21 -11.54 6.32 6.82
C PRO A 21 -12.48 5.60 7.78
N GLN A 22 -13.73 6.05 7.84
CA GLN A 22 -14.75 5.34 8.61
C GLN A 22 -14.86 3.90 8.12
N THR A 23 -14.94 2.93 9.03
CA THR A 23 -14.86 1.51 8.69
C THR A 23 -15.83 0.70 9.53
N THR A 24 -16.54 -0.24 8.91
CA THR A 24 -17.37 -1.26 9.56
C THR A 24 -17.09 -2.63 8.94
N THR A 25 -17.71 -3.68 9.49
CA THR A 25 -17.61 -5.04 8.94
C THR A 25 -18.96 -5.70 8.85
N CYS A 26 -19.12 -6.60 7.87
CA CYS A 26 -20.29 -7.47 7.76
C CYS A 26 -19.87 -8.95 7.67
N THR A 27 -20.83 -9.85 7.84
CA THR A 27 -20.71 -11.30 7.73
C THR A 27 -21.67 -11.84 6.69
N ALA A 28 -21.56 -13.13 6.34
CA ALA A 28 -22.46 -13.80 5.42
C ALA A 28 -23.92 -13.82 5.92
N GLU A 29 -24.14 -13.69 7.23
CA GLU A 29 -25.47 -13.70 7.84
C GLU A 29 -26.15 -12.33 7.84
N ASN A 30 -25.39 -11.23 7.91
CA ASN A 30 -25.96 -9.89 8.12
C ASN A 30 -25.78 -8.91 6.95
N TYR A 31 -25.08 -9.30 5.88
CA TYR A 31 -24.70 -8.36 4.80
C TYR A 31 -25.90 -7.74 4.07
N LYS A 32 -27.09 -8.37 4.12
CA LYS A 32 -28.30 -7.84 3.48
C LYS A 32 -28.93 -6.68 4.25
N ASP A 33 -28.75 -6.68 5.57
CA ASP A 33 -29.36 -5.70 6.49
C ASP A 33 -28.35 -4.69 7.04
N ILE A 34 -27.10 -4.74 6.56
CA ILE A 34 -26.03 -3.85 7.04
C ILE A 34 -26.29 -2.40 6.63
N THR A 35 -26.14 -1.50 7.60
CA THR A 35 -26.15 -0.04 7.38
C THR A 35 -24.73 0.49 7.49
N LEU A 36 -24.31 1.28 6.50
CA LEU A 36 -23.01 1.93 6.52
C LEU A 36 -23.04 3.16 7.45
N PRO A 37 -22.00 3.41 8.27
CA PRO A 37 -21.91 4.62 9.08
C PRO A 37 -21.48 5.86 8.27
N PHE A 38 -21.34 5.74 6.95
CA PHE A 38 -20.88 6.77 6.02
C PHE A 38 -21.60 6.63 4.68
N ASP A 39 -21.59 7.71 3.90
CA ASP A 39 -22.18 7.74 2.56
C ASP A 39 -21.28 7.04 1.53
N PHE A 40 -21.88 6.67 0.40
CA PHE A 40 -21.13 6.18 -0.75
C PHE A 40 -20.20 7.28 -1.32
N PRO A 41 -19.04 6.90 -1.90
CA PRO A 41 -18.63 5.54 -2.27
C PRO A 41 -18.06 4.69 -1.12
N CYS A 42 -18.24 3.37 -1.22
CA CYS A 42 -17.78 2.38 -0.24
C CYS A 42 -16.74 1.42 -0.85
N ILE A 43 -15.61 1.27 -0.17
CA ILE A 43 -14.61 0.24 -0.44
C ILE A 43 -15.01 -1.06 0.24
N ILE A 44 -15.04 -2.15 -0.53
CA ILE A 44 -15.33 -3.51 -0.04
C ILE A 44 -14.09 -4.37 -0.24
N LYS A 45 -13.54 -4.92 0.85
CA LYS A 45 -12.38 -5.81 0.81
C LYS A 45 -12.52 -7.00 1.77
N PRO A 46 -12.04 -8.19 1.40
CA PRO A 46 -12.03 -9.34 2.29
C PRO A 46 -11.09 -9.13 3.47
N SER A 47 -11.55 -9.49 4.67
CA SER A 47 -10.68 -9.54 5.86
C SER A 47 -9.66 -10.67 5.78
N ASN A 48 -10.01 -11.80 5.17
CA ASN A 48 -9.14 -12.94 4.95
C ASN A 48 -8.81 -13.10 3.46
N SER A 49 -7.69 -12.52 3.05
CA SER A 49 -7.25 -12.56 1.65
C SER A 49 -6.92 -13.98 1.17
N VAL A 50 -6.52 -14.91 2.05
CA VAL A 50 -6.17 -16.29 1.66
C VAL A 50 -7.43 -17.10 1.34
N ALA A 51 -8.45 -17.03 2.20
CA ALA A 51 -9.73 -17.66 1.93
C ALA A 51 -10.38 -17.09 0.66
N TYR A 52 -10.35 -15.76 0.53
CA TYR A 52 -10.89 -15.06 -0.64
C TYR A 52 -10.20 -15.43 -1.96
N TRP A 53 -8.88 -15.65 -1.92
CA TRP A 53 -8.12 -16.03 -3.11
C TRP A 53 -8.65 -17.32 -3.75
N ASN A 54 -9.02 -18.29 -2.92
CA ASN A 54 -9.52 -19.60 -3.36
C ASN A 54 -10.98 -19.57 -3.84
N CYS A 55 -11.71 -18.48 -3.63
CA CYS A 55 -13.10 -18.34 -4.04
C CYS A 55 -13.20 -18.00 -5.54
N THR A 56 -14.30 -18.39 -6.18
CA THR A 56 -14.56 -18.08 -7.59
C THR A 56 -15.96 -17.50 -7.74
N PHE A 57 -16.03 -16.34 -8.40
CA PHE A 57 -17.28 -15.69 -8.79
C PHE A 57 -16.98 -14.66 -9.91
N PRO A 58 -17.99 -14.24 -10.68
CA PRO A 58 -17.80 -13.27 -11.77
C PRO A 58 -17.15 -11.97 -11.32
N HIS A 59 -16.25 -11.43 -12.14
CA HIS A 59 -15.58 -10.14 -11.92
C HIS A 59 -14.84 -9.99 -10.57
N LYS A 60 -14.41 -11.10 -9.93
CA LYS A 60 -13.64 -11.09 -8.67
C LYS A 60 -12.46 -10.12 -8.73
N LYS A 61 -12.39 -9.19 -7.76
CA LYS A 61 -11.29 -8.23 -7.56
C LYS A 61 -10.85 -8.27 -6.11
N LYS A 62 -9.57 -8.02 -5.84
CA LYS A 62 -9.05 -7.95 -4.46
C LYS A 62 -9.75 -6.85 -3.63
N VAL A 63 -10.12 -5.75 -4.28
CA VAL A 63 -10.82 -4.60 -3.68
C VAL A 63 -11.85 -4.11 -4.68
N PHE A 64 -13.07 -3.84 -4.21
CA PHE A 64 -14.13 -3.19 -4.99
C PHE A 64 -14.40 -1.78 -4.48
N LEU A 65 -14.85 -0.92 -5.38
CA LEU A 65 -15.46 0.37 -5.09
C LEU A 65 -16.93 0.33 -5.52
N ALA A 66 -17.84 0.48 -4.57
CA ALA A 66 -19.27 0.64 -4.81
C ALA A 66 -19.64 2.12 -4.75
N ASN A 67 -20.16 2.69 -5.84
CA ASN A 67 -20.52 4.10 -5.92
C ASN A 67 -21.93 4.40 -5.40
N ASN A 68 -22.77 3.39 -5.25
CA ASN A 68 -24.15 3.49 -4.81
C ASN A 68 -24.60 2.18 -4.14
N LYS A 69 -25.84 2.15 -3.64
CA LYS A 69 -26.42 1.02 -2.92
C LYS A 69 -26.60 -0.20 -3.82
N GLU A 70 -26.99 0.01 -5.07
CA GLU A 70 -27.20 -1.06 -6.04
C GLU A 70 -25.90 -1.82 -6.35
N GLU A 71 -24.81 -1.10 -6.61
CA GLU A 71 -23.48 -1.68 -6.79
C GLU A 71 -23.00 -2.38 -5.52
N PHE A 72 -23.22 -1.77 -4.36
CA PHE A 72 -22.83 -2.33 -3.06
C PHE A 72 -23.50 -3.68 -2.80
N ASP A 73 -24.83 -3.75 -2.97
CA ASP A 73 -25.60 -4.98 -2.76
C ASP A 73 -25.16 -6.07 -3.75
N ALA A 74 -24.99 -5.71 -5.03
CA ALA A 74 -24.52 -6.65 -6.05
C ALA A 74 -23.11 -7.21 -5.76
N ILE A 75 -22.19 -6.39 -5.22
CA ILE A 75 -20.86 -6.85 -4.82
C ILE A 75 -20.95 -7.84 -3.66
N LEU A 76 -21.74 -7.52 -2.64
CA LEU A 76 -21.89 -8.38 -1.47
C LEU A 76 -22.56 -9.71 -1.83
N ASP A 77 -23.62 -9.68 -2.63
CA ASP A 77 -24.30 -10.87 -3.15
C ASP A 77 -23.32 -11.75 -3.96
N ALA A 78 -22.49 -11.15 -4.82
CA ALA A 78 -21.50 -11.89 -5.60
C ALA A 78 -20.43 -12.55 -4.72
N ILE A 79 -19.96 -11.86 -3.67
CA ILE A 79 -18.95 -12.38 -2.76
C ILE A 79 -19.53 -13.49 -1.87
N TYR A 80 -20.65 -13.24 -1.18
CA TYR A 80 -21.24 -14.21 -0.25
C TYR A 80 -22.05 -15.32 -0.93
N GLY A 81 -22.43 -15.14 -2.19
CA GLY A 81 -22.90 -16.23 -3.06
C GLY A 81 -21.78 -17.20 -3.49
N SER A 82 -20.52 -16.87 -3.21
CA SER A 82 -19.37 -17.76 -3.42
C SER A 82 -19.04 -18.58 -2.17
N SER A 83 -17.92 -19.31 -2.19
CA SER A 83 -17.42 -20.05 -1.02
C SER A 83 -16.81 -19.15 0.07
N TYR A 84 -16.80 -17.82 -0.09
CA TYR A 84 -16.26 -16.91 0.92
C TYR A 84 -17.25 -16.68 2.06
N GLN A 85 -16.87 -16.99 3.29
CA GLN A 85 -17.74 -16.91 4.46
C GLN A 85 -17.16 -16.07 5.61
N ASP A 86 -15.93 -15.56 5.48
CA ASP A 86 -15.31 -14.69 6.47
C ASP A 86 -15.88 -13.25 6.40
N HIS A 87 -15.46 -12.39 7.33
CA HIS A 87 -15.90 -11.00 7.36
C HIS A 87 -15.47 -10.23 6.11
N LEU A 88 -16.30 -9.28 5.67
CA LEU A 88 -15.91 -8.21 4.77
C LEU A 88 -15.65 -6.93 5.55
N ILE A 89 -14.65 -6.18 5.10
CA ILE A 89 -14.36 -4.82 5.58
C ILE A 89 -15.02 -3.85 4.60
N LEU A 90 -15.88 -2.99 5.14
CA LEU A 90 -16.60 -1.93 4.45
C LEU A 90 -16.03 -0.61 4.92
N GLN A 91 -15.47 0.19 4.01
CA GLN A 91 -14.66 1.35 4.36
C GLN A 91 -15.00 2.56 3.50
N GLU A 92 -15.06 3.75 4.11
CA GLU A 92 -15.25 5.02 3.41
C GLU A 92 -14.17 5.18 2.32
N TYR A 93 -14.60 5.55 1.12
CA TYR A 93 -13.68 5.88 0.04
C TYR A 93 -13.04 7.26 0.26
N ILE A 94 -11.71 7.30 0.34
CA ILE A 94 -10.96 8.56 0.31
C ILE A 94 -10.66 8.94 -1.15
N PRO A 95 -11.12 10.12 -1.62
CA PRO A 95 -10.98 10.52 -3.00
C PRO A 95 -9.53 10.77 -3.42
N GLY A 96 -9.31 10.86 -4.73
CA GLY A 96 -8.01 11.11 -5.32
C GLY A 96 -7.46 9.91 -6.09
N GLU A 97 -6.44 10.18 -6.89
CA GLU A 97 -5.74 9.21 -7.70
C GLU A 97 -4.72 8.42 -6.86
N ASP A 98 -3.99 7.51 -7.50
CA ASP A 98 -2.92 6.76 -6.86
C ASP A 98 -1.80 7.67 -6.35
N ALA A 99 -1.59 8.84 -6.97
CA ALA A 99 -0.58 9.82 -6.59
C ALA A 99 -0.80 10.43 -5.19
N GLN A 100 -2.00 10.32 -4.64
CA GLN A 100 -2.32 10.76 -3.29
C GLN A 100 -1.92 9.71 -2.25
N MET A 101 -1.59 8.49 -2.66
CA MET A 101 -1.15 7.45 -1.73
C MET A 101 0.26 7.73 -1.21
N ARG A 102 0.45 7.42 0.07
CA ARG A 102 1.74 7.36 0.73
C ARG A 102 1.89 6.01 1.40
N VAL A 103 3.13 5.54 1.42
CA VAL A 103 3.50 4.32 2.16
C VAL A 103 4.69 4.61 3.04
N MET A 104 4.54 4.41 4.34
CA MET A 104 5.62 4.61 5.29
C MET A 104 6.16 3.27 5.76
N ASN A 105 7.48 3.09 5.69
CA ASN A 105 8.18 1.93 6.24
C ASN A 105 9.00 2.37 7.45
N CYS A 106 8.81 1.67 8.56
CA CYS A 106 9.54 1.91 9.78
C CYS A 106 10.24 0.64 10.25
N TYR A 107 11.35 0.81 10.98
CA TYR A 107 11.96 -0.27 11.75
C TYR A 107 12.15 0.20 13.20
N CYS A 108 11.58 -0.54 14.15
CA CYS A 108 11.77 -0.33 15.57
C CYS A 108 12.72 -1.41 16.12
N GLY A 109 13.76 -0.98 16.81
CA GLY A 109 14.75 -1.89 17.39
C GLY A 109 14.17 -2.69 18.56
N LYS A 110 14.93 -3.68 19.03
CA LYS A 110 14.56 -4.49 20.20
C LYS A 110 14.43 -3.69 21.50
N ASP A 111 15.03 -2.50 21.53
CA ASP A 111 14.92 -1.49 22.60
C ASP A 111 13.60 -0.71 22.56
N GLY A 112 12.73 -0.96 21.57
CA GLY A 112 11.47 -0.25 21.39
C GLY A 112 11.64 1.17 20.83
N LYS A 113 12.84 1.50 20.31
CA LYS A 113 13.13 2.80 19.69
C LYS A 113 13.12 2.71 18.17
N VAL A 114 12.57 3.72 17.52
CA VAL A 114 12.52 3.78 16.06
C VAL A 114 13.91 4.07 15.51
N LYS A 115 14.37 3.24 14.56
CA LYS A 115 15.70 3.31 13.94
C LYS A 115 15.66 3.77 12.48
N LEU A 116 14.54 3.53 11.80
CA LEU A 116 14.32 3.94 10.41
C LEU A 116 12.88 4.42 10.24
N ILE A 117 12.71 5.51 9.49
CA ILE A 117 11.45 5.97 8.92
C ILE A 117 11.69 6.32 7.46
N ALA A 118 10.92 5.74 6.54
CA ALA A 118 11.03 6.02 5.12
C ALA A 118 9.64 6.20 4.51
N LEU A 119 9.38 7.37 3.93
CA LEU A 119 8.09 7.72 3.34
C LEU A 119 8.17 7.63 1.82
N GLY A 120 7.28 6.85 1.22
CA GLY A 120 7.15 6.72 -0.23
C GLY A 120 5.94 7.49 -0.74
N HIS A 121 6.14 8.26 -1.80
CA HIS A 121 5.09 8.84 -2.65
C HIS A 121 4.80 7.87 -3.79
N ALA A 122 3.64 7.22 -3.75
CA ALA A 122 3.24 6.34 -4.85
C ALA A 122 2.91 7.16 -6.10
N LEU A 123 3.42 6.73 -7.25
CA LEU A 123 3.06 7.34 -8.54
C LEU A 123 1.90 6.58 -9.20
N LEU A 124 1.91 5.25 -9.07
CA LEU A 124 0.92 4.35 -9.63
C LEU A 124 0.77 3.10 -8.75
N GLU A 125 -0.45 2.60 -8.68
CA GLU A 125 -0.79 1.26 -8.20
C GLU A 125 -1.02 0.32 -9.38
N GLU A 126 -1.06 -0.98 -9.12
CA GLU A 126 -1.60 -1.96 -10.06
C GLU A 126 -3.13 -1.81 -10.13
N HIS A 127 -3.71 -2.03 -11.31
CA HIS A 127 -5.16 -1.97 -11.52
C HIS A 127 -5.77 -3.29 -11.96
N SER A 128 -4.96 -4.33 -12.19
CA SER A 128 -5.53 -5.65 -12.52
C SER A 128 -6.35 -6.19 -11.34
N PRO A 129 -7.41 -6.99 -11.59
CA PRO A 129 -8.29 -7.50 -10.54
C PRO A 129 -7.59 -8.11 -9.32
N GLU A 130 -6.53 -8.89 -9.54
CA GLU A 130 -5.73 -9.54 -8.49
C GLU A 130 -4.77 -8.59 -7.77
N GLY A 131 -4.35 -7.50 -8.43
CA GLY A 131 -3.27 -6.62 -7.98
C GLY A 131 -3.74 -5.27 -7.44
N ILE A 132 -5.02 -4.92 -7.60
CA ILE A 132 -5.58 -3.61 -7.24
C ILE A 132 -5.18 -3.17 -5.83
N GLY A 133 -4.76 -1.92 -5.68
CA GLY A 133 -4.25 -1.34 -4.43
C GLY A 133 -2.81 -1.72 -4.08
N SER A 134 -2.07 -2.39 -4.97
CA SER A 134 -0.65 -2.70 -4.74
C SER A 134 0.24 -1.71 -5.48
N TYR A 135 1.20 -1.08 -4.80
CA TYR A 135 2.08 -0.11 -5.46
C TYR A 135 2.93 -0.71 -6.57
N ALA A 136 3.07 0.07 -7.64
CA ALA A 136 3.81 -0.30 -8.85
C ALA A 136 4.97 0.66 -9.16
N ALA A 137 4.89 1.92 -8.72
CA ALA A 137 5.97 2.89 -8.79
C ALA A 137 5.92 3.84 -7.59
N ILE A 138 7.06 4.12 -6.97
CA ILE A 138 7.18 4.97 -5.77
C ILE A 138 8.44 5.83 -5.90
N ILE A 139 8.34 7.10 -5.52
CA ILE A 139 9.48 7.98 -5.25
C ILE A 139 9.60 8.14 -3.72
N ASN A 140 10.79 7.94 -3.16
CA ASN A 140 11.03 8.27 -1.75
C ASN A 140 10.88 9.79 -1.53
N THR A 141 10.18 10.19 -0.47
CA THR A 141 9.92 11.57 -0.10
C THR A 141 10.02 11.75 1.42
N VAL A 142 9.90 12.97 1.91
CA VAL A 142 10.01 13.29 3.34
C VAL A 142 8.86 14.17 3.78
N ASP A 143 8.28 13.81 4.92
CA ASP A 143 7.37 14.64 5.69
C ASP A 143 7.81 14.54 7.16
N ARG A 144 8.44 15.61 7.67
CA ARG A 144 9.09 15.58 8.98
C ARG A 144 8.07 15.57 10.12
N GLU A 145 6.93 16.21 9.94
CA GLU A 145 5.86 16.26 10.94
C GLU A 145 5.21 14.88 11.07
N LEU A 146 4.84 14.26 9.94
CA LEU A 146 4.34 12.89 9.93
C LEU A 146 5.37 11.90 10.46
N SER A 147 6.66 12.08 10.14
CA SER A 147 7.73 11.20 10.64
C SER A 147 7.89 11.31 12.16
N ALA A 148 7.79 12.52 12.73
CA ALA A 148 7.83 12.72 14.17
C ALA A 148 6.61 12.08 14.86
N GLN A 149 5.41 12.31 14.33
CA GLN A 149 4.16 11.70 14.82
C GLN A 149 4.24 10.17 14.81
N MET A 150 4.70 9.57 13.70
CA MET A 150 4.86 8.12 13.59
C MET A 150 5.93 7.58 14.55
N LYS A 151 7.00 8.34 14.79
CA LYS A 151 8.03 7.97 15.74
C LYS A 151 7.46 7.87 17.15
N GLU A 152 6.76 8.91 17.61
CA GLU A 152 6.14 8.95 18.93
C GLU A 152 5.16 7.80 19.12
N PHE A 153 4.27 7.59 18.14
CA PHE A 153 3.31 6.50 18.16
C PHE A 153 3.96 5.12 18.31
N LEU A 154 4.94 4.80 17.48
CA LEU A 154 5.60 3.49 17.49
C LEU A 154 6.38 3.23 18.78
N GLU A 155 7.02 4.26 19.35
CA GLU A 155 7.76 4.15 20.60
C GLU A 155 6.83 4.03 21.82
N ASP A 156 5.71 4.77 21.83
CA ASP A 156 4.73 4.75 22.92
C ASP A 156 4.06 3.37 23.07
N ILE A 157 3.69 2.74 21.95
CA ILE A 157 3.16 1.37 21.97
C ILE A 157 4.25 0.29 22.18
N GLY A 158 5.53 0.69 22.25
CA GLY A 158 6.67 -0.20 22.38
C GLY A 158 6.80 -1.20 21.23
N TYR A 159 6.49 -0.78 20.00
CA TYR A 159 6.58 -1.65 18.82
C TYR A 159 8.02 -2.09 18.56
N LYS A 160 8.18 -3.31 18.02
CA LYS A 160 9.49 -3.90 17.68
C LYS A 160 9.38 -4.63 16.35
N GLY A 161 10.37 -4.40 15.48
CA GLY A 161 10.42 -4.98 14.14
C GLY A 161 9.98 -4.00 13.05
N PHE A 162 9.70 -4.54 11.86
CA PHE A 162 9.26 -3.76 10.71
C PHE A 162 7.78 -3.43 10.80
N ALA A 163 7.42 -2.18 10.49
CA ALA A 163 6.06 -1.76 10.28
C ALA A 163 5.96 -1.09 8.91
N ASN A 164 4.84 -1.33 8.23
CA ASN A 164 4.50 -0.68 6.98
C ASN A 164 3.10 -0.09 7.10
N PHE A 165 2.93 1.15 6.68
CA PHE A 165 1.70 1.92 6.84
C PHE A 165 1.26 2.44 5.49
N ASP A 166 0.05 2.07 5.09
CA ASP A 166 -0.59 2.59 3.88
C ASP A 166 -1.52 3.72 4.26
N MET A 167 -1.36 4.86 3.61
CA MET A 167 -2.19 6.03 3.88
C MET A 167 -2.44 6.80 2.59
N LYS A 168 -3.43 7.68 2.63
CA LYS A 168 -3.76 8.56 1.51
C LYS A 168 -3.92 9.99 2.00
N LEU A 169 -3.36 10.93 1.26
CA LEU A 169 -3.62 12.35 1.46
C LEU A 169 -5.01 12.67 0.92
N ASP A 170 -5.94 13.02 1.80
CA ASP A 170 -7.30 13.35 1.42
C ASP A 170 -7.36 14.78 0.86
N PRO A 171 -7.73 14.97 -0.42
CA PRO A 171 -7.78 16.30 -1.02
C PRO A 171 -8.89 17.18 -0.44
N ARG A 172 -9.85 16.63 0.30
CA ARG A 172 -10.97 17.38 0.90
C ARG A 172 -10.51 18.23 2.08
N ASP A 173 -9.56 17.74 2.87
CA ASP A 173 -9.08 18.40 4.10
C ASP A 173 -7.55 18.56 4.18
N GLY A 174 -6.80 18.01 3.22
CA GLY A 174 -5.34 18.08 3.17
C GLY A 174 -4.64 17.20 4.22
N LYS A 175 -5.32 16.21 4.81
CA LYS A 175 -4.76 15.37 5.88
C LYS A 175 -4.54 13.93 5.43
N TYR A 176 -3.53 13.28 6.00
CA TYR A 176 -3.32 11.84 5.79
C TYR A 176 -4.41 11.02 6.51
N LYS A 177 -4.99 10.07 5.78
CA LYS A 177 -5.89 9.04 6.29
C LYS A 177 -5.16 7.71 6.25
N LEU A 178 -4.88 7.13 7.40
CA LEU A 178 -4.20 5.85 7.52
C LEU A 178 -5.18 4.71 7.23
N PHE A 179 -4.83 3.81 6.31
CA PHE A 179 -5.70 2.72 5.86
C PHE A 179 -5.41 1.41 6.57
N GLU A 180 -4.13 1.06 6.67
CA GLU A 180 -3.69 -0.18 7.31
C GLU A 180 -2.27 -0.07 7.85
N MET A 181 -2.03 -0.84 8.92
CA MET A 181 -0.70 -1.15 9.42
C MET A 181 -0.41 -2.63 9.15
N ASN A 182 0.65 -2.88 8.40
CA ASN A 182 1.20 -4.18 8.14
C ASN A 182 2.40 -4.42 9.08
N LEU A 183 2.32 -5.44 9.94
CA LEU A 183 3.37 -5.79 10.92
C LEU A 183 4.56 -6.55 10.28
N ARG A 184 4.95 -6.13 9.07
CA ARG A 184 5.96 -6.77 8.23
C ARG A 184 6.40 -5.83 7.11
N GLN A 185 7.46 -6.23 6.42
CA GLN A 185 7.81 -5.64 5.12
C GLN A 185 6.75 -6.00 4.07
N GLY A 186 6.49 -5.06 3.17
CA GLY A 186 5.71 -5.26 1.95
C GLY A 186 6.61 -5.45 0.74
N ARG A 187 6.04 -5.89 -0.37
CA ARG A 187 6.76 -5.98 -1.66
C ARG A 187 7.37 -4.63 -2.07
N SER A 188 6.63 -3.54 -1.84
CA SER A 188 7.04 -2.18 -2.18
C SER A 188 8.13 -1.64 -1.27
N SER A 189 8.34 -2.20 -0.07
CA SER A 189 9.37 -1.73 0.88
C SER A 189 10.77 -1.67 0.28
N PHE A 190 11.03 -2.35 -0.84
CA PHE A 190 12.27 -2.23 -1.60
C PHE A 190 12.58 -0.81 -2.10
N PHE A 191 11.59 0.09 -2.19
CA PHE A 191 11.87 1.51 -2.50
C PHE A 191 12.83 2.15 -1.49
N VAL A 192 12.82 1.68 -0.24
CA VAL A 192 13.70 2.17 0.82
C VAL A 192 15.15 1.80 0.54
N THR A 193 15.38 0.55 0.12
CA THR A 193 16.70 0.10 -0.35
C THR A 193 17.11 0.82 -1.64
N ALA A 194 16.16 1.08 -2.56
CA ALA A 194 16.43 1.85 -3.77
C ALA A 194 16.89 3.29 -3.46
N ALA A 195 16.38 3.88 -2.37
CA ALA A 195 16.83 5.17 -1.83
C ALA A 195 18.14 5.07 -1.01
N GLY A 196 18.84 3.94 -1.02
CA GLY A 196 20.13 3.78 -0.34
C GLY A 196 20.06 3.25 1.10
N TYR A 197 18.86 3.02 1.64
CA TYR A 197 18.67 2.53 3.01
C TYR A 197 18.34 1.04 3.01
N ASN A 198 19.37 0.18 3.03
CA ASN A 198 19.18 -1.26 3.02
C ASN A 198 18.46 -1.75 4.29
N LEU A 199 17.20 -2.18 4.15
CA LEU A 199 16.37 -2.67 5.26
C LEU A 199 17.02 -3.83 6.04
N ALA A 200 17.74 -4.72 5.36
CA ALA A 200 18.39 -5.85 6.03
C ALA A 200 19.49 -5.40 7.01
N THR A 201 20.20 -4.30 6.70
CA THR A 201 21.25 -3.75 7.55
C THR A 201 20.70 -3.34 8.92
N PHE A 202 19.52 -2.73 8.99
CA PHE A 202 18.91 -2.35 10.26
C PHE A 202 18.61 -3.58 11.14
N LEU A 203 18.05 -4.64 10.55
CA LEU A 203 17.75 -5.88 11.26
C LEU A 203 19.02 -6.58 11.77
N VAL A 204 20.04 -6.70 10.92
CA VAL A 204 21.32 -7.34 11.25
C VAL A 204 22.06 -6.54 12.33
N ASN A 205 22.10 -5.22 12.20
CA ASN A 205 22.75 -4.36 13.18
C ASN A 205 22.09 -4.46 14.56
N ASP A 206 20.75 -4.47 14.62
CA ASP A 206 20.02 -4.57 15.89
C ASP A 206 20.11 -5.95 16.55
N LEU A 207 19.79 -7.02 15.79
CA LEU A 207 19.57 -8.34 16.36
C LEU A 207 20.83 -9.22 16.40
N ILE A 208 21.75 -9.03 15.46
CA ILE A 208 22.95 -9.88 15.33
C ILE A 208 24.18 -9.15 15.86
N LEU A 209 24.45 -7.95 15.35
CA LEU A 209 25.66 -7.21 15.71
C LEU A 209 25.51 -6.38 16.99
N ASN A 210 24.29 -6.24 17.51
CA ASN A 210 23.99 -5.45 18.71
C ASN A 210 24.52 -4.00 18.63
N GLN A 211 24.54 -3.41 17.44
CA GLN A 211 25.05 -2.07 17.23
C GLN A 211 24.02 -1.03 17.69
N PRO A 212 24.44 -0.01 18.47
CA PRO A 212 23.57 1.10 18.82
C PRO A 212 23.25 1.89 17.54
N MET A 213 21.97 2.19 17.34
CA MET A 213 21.49 2.96 16.20
C MET A 213 20.57 4.09 16.68
N GLY A 214 20.78 5.28 16.11
CA GLY A 214 19.83 6.38 16.17
C GLY A 214 18.65 6.18 15.21
N CYS A 215 17.73 7.14 15.21
CA CYS A 215 16.65 7.19 14.24
C CYS A 215 17.12 7.88 12.97
N VAL A 216 17.02 7.19 11.83
CA VAL A 216 17.30 7.75 10.51
C VAL A 216 15.97 7.98 9.78
N ILE A 217 15.79 9.18 9.24
CA ILE A 217 14.72 9.48 8.28
C ILE A 217 15.33 9.35 6.88
N ALA A 218 14.68 8.59 5.99
CA ALA A 218 15.17 8.38 4.63
C ALA A 218 14.86 9.60 3.76
N GLU A 219 15.88 10.40 3.44
CA GLU A 219 15.71 11.67 2.72
C GLU A 219 16.10 11.57 1.25
N GLU A 220 16.99 10.64 0.90
CA GLU A 220 17.45 10.46 -0.47
C GLU A 220 16.32 10.04 -1.40
N GLN A 221 16.25 10.64 -2.58
CA GLN A 221 15.23 10.33 -3.58
C GLN A 221 15.69 9.24 -4.52
N ALA A 222 14.82 8.27 -4.76
CA ALA A 222 14.99 7.28 -5.81
C ALA A 222 13.63 6.86 -6.36
N LEU A 223 13.54 6.63 -7.66
CA LEU A 223 12.37 6.06 -8.30
C LEU A 223 12.49 4.54 -8.29
N TRP A 224 11.63 3.89 -7.52
CA TRP A 224 11.45 2.45 -7.55
C TRP A 224 10.26 2.07 -8.44
N SER A 225 10.39 0.98 -9.21
CA SER A 225 9.25 0.46 -9.97
C SER A 225 9.31 -1.04 -10.27
N ILE A 226 8.15 -1.66 -10.49
CA ILE A 226 7.99 -3.02 -11.05
C ILE A 226 7.45 -3.00 -12.49
N ILE A 227 7.07 -1.82 -12.98
CA ILE A 227 6.43 -1.61 -14.28
C ILE A 227 7.39 -0.91 -15.25
N PRO A 228 7.16 -1.02 -16.57
CA PRO A 228 7.95 -0.29 -17.55
C PRO A 228 7.80 1.24 -17.39
N LYS A 229 8.90 1.98 -17.58
CA LYS A 229 8.93 3.45 -17.58
C LYS A 229 7.82 4.09 -18.43
N LYS A 230 7.52 3.52 -19.61
CA LYS A 230 6.46 4.00 -20.50
C LYS A 230 5.05 3.97 -19.88
N ILE A 231 4.79 3.08 -18.91
CA ILE A 231 3.51 3.05 -18.18
C ILE A 231 3.46 4.25 -17.24
N ILE A 232 4.54 4.51 -16.49
CA ILE A 232 4.65 5.69 -15.60
C ILE A 232 4.32 6.96 -16.39
N PHE A 233 5.02 7.21 -17.50
CA PHE A 233 4.83 8.44 -18.27
C PHE A 233 3.49 8.54 -18.98
N LYS A 234 2.84 7.41 -19.27
CA LYS A 234 1.52 7.38 -19.90
C LYS A 234 0.38 7.60 -18.91
N TYR A 235 0.44 6.99 -17.73
CA TYR A 235 -0.72 6.88 -16.83
C TYR A 235 -0.64 7.74 -15.57
N VAL A 236 0.54 8.20 -15.15
CA VAL A 236 0.61 9.28 -14.15
C VAL A 236 -0.10 10.50 -14.75
N LYS A 237 -0.91 11.22 -13.98
CA LYS A 237 -1.59 12.44 -14.47
C LYS A 237 -0.82 13.71 -14.13
N ASP A 238 -0.26 13.74 -12.93
CA ASP A 238 0.55 14.84 -12.41
C ASP A 238 1.80 15.08 -13.26
N ALA A 239 1.95 16.32 -13.76
CA ALA A 239 3.05 16.71 -14.63
C ALA A 239 4.36 16.89 -13.86
N GLU A 240 4.31 17.38 -12.62
CA GLU A 240 5.48 17.58 -11.77
C GLU A 240 6.07 16.24 -11.36
N LEU A 241 5.23 15.29 -10.94
CA LEU A 241 5.69 13.93 -10.63
C LEU A 241 6.27 13.20 -11.83
N LYS A 242 5.74 13.45 -13.04
CA LYS A 242 6.35 12.91 -14.27
C LYS A 242 7.72 13.48 -14.52
N GLU A 243 7.90 14.78 -14.32
CA GLU A 243 9.18 15.43 -14.55
C GLU A 243 10.21 14.97 -13.51
N GLN A 244 9.84 14.94 -12.23
CA GLN A 244 10.66 14.37 -11.18
C GLN A 244 11.09 12.92 -11.49
N ALA A 245 10.15 12.09 -11.96
CA ALA A 245 10.47 10.72 -12.38
C ALA A 245 11.48 10.67 -13.54
N LYS A 246 11.41 11.59 -14.52
CA LYS A 246 12.38 11.68 -15.61
C LYS A 246 13.76 12.13 -15.11
N GLU A 247 13.81 13.10 -14.21
CA GLU A 247 15.05 13.59 -13.61
C GLU A 247 15.76 12.48 -12.85
N LEU A 248 15.06 11.75 -11.97
CA LEU A 248 15.62 10.60 -11.26
C LEU A 248 16.12 9.51 -12.23
N ILE A 249 15.45 9.29 -13.36
CA ILE A 249 15.91 8.35 -14.37
C ILE A 249 17.17 8.86 -15.08
N ARG A 250 17.26 10.15 -15.40
CA ARG A 250 18.42 10.78 -16.02
C ARG A 250 19.64 10.73 -15.09
N ASP A 251 19.42 10.91 -13.80
CA ASP A 251 20.46 10.97 -12.79
C ASP A 251 20.84 9.57 -12.26
N HIS A 252 20.37 8.51 -12.93
CA HIS A 252 20.62 7.11 -12.59
C HIS A 252 20.08 6.65 -11.23
N LEU A 253 19.13 7.39 -10.65
CA LEU A 253 18.42 7.08 -9.40
C LEU A 253 17.11 6.31 -9.66
N PHE A 254 17.16 5.33 -10.57
CA PHE A 254 16.03 4.48 -10.92
C PHE A 254 16.35 3.00 -10.70
N VAL A 255 15.51 2.34 -9.89
CA VAL A 255 15.67 0.92 -9.57
C VAL A 255 14.42 0.14 -9.95
N HIS A 256 14.62 -0.98 -10.64
CA HIS A 256 13.53 -1.86 -11.05
C HIS A 256 13.66 -3.24 -10.40
N SER A 257 12.66 -3.68 -9.62
CA SER A 257 12.77 -4.91 -8.79
C SER A 257 13.18 -6.18 -9.53
N PHE A 258 12.74 -6.34 -10.79
CA PHE A 258 13.06 -7.53 -11.59
C PHE A 258 14.29 -7.38 -12.48
N HIS A 259 15.02 -6.26 -12.40
CA HIS A 259 16.19 -6.01 -13.23
C HIS A 259 17.47 -6.07 -12.37
N TYR A 260 18.24 -7.14 -12.54
CA TYR A 260 19.54 -7.30 -11.90
C TYR A 260 20.55 -7.89 -12.90
N GLU A 261 21.44 -7.06 -13.45
CA GLU A 261 22.34 -7.45 -14.55
C GLU A 261 23.16 -8.72 -14.27
N PRO A 262 23.72 -8.95 -13.05
CA PRO A 262 24.44 -10.18 -12.76
C PRO A 262 23.59 -11.47 -12.85
N ASP A 263 22.26 -11.39 -12.77
CA ASP A 263 21.31 -12.52 -12.89
C ASP A 263 20.54 -12.52 -14.23
N MET A 264 21.03 -11.82 -15.27
CA MET A 264 20.31 -11.69 -16.56
C MET A 264 20.74 -12.70 -17.62
N SER A 265 20.57 -13.99 -17.34
CA SER A 265 20.65 -15.05 -18.37
C SER A 265 19.64 -14.83 -19.52
N LEU A 266 19.85 -15.43 -20.70
CA LEU A 266 18.92 -15.29 -21.83
C LEU A 266 17.49 -15.68 -21.45
N LYS A 267 17.33 -16.78 -20.70
CA LYS A 267 16.04 -17.22 -20.16
C LYS A 267 15.43 -16.15 -19.26
N ARG A 268 16.20 -15.56 -18.34
CA ARG A 268 15.74 -14.48 -17.46
C ARG A 268 15.32 -13.23 -18.23
N ARG A 269 16.08 -12.83 -19.25
CA ARG A 269 15.76 -11.69 -20.14
C ARG A 269 14.42 -11.90 -20.85
N ILE A 270 14.15 -13.10 -21.37
CA ILE A 270 12.87 -13.43 -22.01
C ILE A 270 11.71 -13.34 -21.00
N TYR A 271 11.85 -13.93 -19.80
CA TYR A 271 10.81 -13.84 -18.77
C TYR A 271 10.56 -12.40 -18.32
N PHE A 272 11.63 -11.62 -18.14
CA PHE A 272 11.53 -10.21 -17.80
C PHE A 272 10.74 -9.46 -18.87
N LEU A 273 11.10 -9.59 -20.15
CA LEU A 273 10.38 -8.95 -21.26
C LEU A 273 8.91 -9.37 -21.31
N LYS A 274 8.61 -10.66 -21.16
CA LYS A 274 7.22 -11.17 -21.12
C LYS A 274 6.45 -10.55 -19.96
N ASN A 275 7.05 -10.46 -18.78
CA ASN A 275 6.46 -9.82 -17.60
C ASN A 275 6.17 -8.33 -17.86
N GLN A 276 7.15 -7.60 -18.42
CA GLN A 276 6.99 -6.19 -18.77
C GLN A 276 5.87 -5.97 -19.80
N LEU A 277 5.76 -6.82 -20.82
CA LEU A 277 4.66 -6.77 -21.78
C LEU A 277 3.30 -7.08 -21.13
N ASN A 278 3.26 -8.00 -20.16
CA ASN A 278 2.05 -8.30 -19.42
C ASN A 278 1.57 -7.11 -18.59
N TYR A 279 2.46 -6.36 -17.94
CA TYR A 279 2.08 -5.10 -17.28
C TYR A 279 1.47 -4.11 -18.27
N VAL A 280 2.05 -3.93 -19.46
CA VAL A 280 1.49 -3.03 -20.48
C VAL A 280 0.07 -3.44 -20.87
N LYS A 281 -0.17 -4.74 -21.07
CA LYS A 281 -1.50 -5.28 -21.37
C LYS A 281 -2.47 -5.06 -20.20
N LYS A 282 -2.05 -5.36 -18.97
CA LYS A 282 -2.86 -5.17 -17.76
C LYS A 282 -3.28 -3.72 -17.57
N TYR A 283 -2.35 -2.77 -17.67
CA TYR A 283 -2.67 -1.34 -17.57
C TYR A 283 -3.59 -0.88 -18.70
N LYS A 284 -3.34 -1.30 -19.95
CA LYS A 284 -4.23 -0.94 -21.06
C LYS A 284 -5.67 -1.45 -20.85
N LYS A 285 -5.84 -2.63 -20.24
CA LYS A 285 -7.14 -3.26 -20.04
C LYS A 285 -7.87 -2.73 -18.79
N TYR A 286 -7.17 -2.55 -17.68
CA TYR A 286 -7.81 -2.40 -16.36
C TYR A 286 -7.62 -1.03 -15.71
N PHE A 287 -6.77 -0.14 -16.25
CA PHE A 287 -6.53 1.15 -15.62
C PHE A 287 -7.83 1.96 -15.48
N GLY A 288 -8.12 2.42 -14.25
CA GLY A 288 -9.36 3.12 -13.90
C GLY A 288 -10.57 2.23 -13.57
N ASN A 289 -10.51 0.90 -13.75
CA ASN A 289 -11.65 0.03 -13.51
C ASN A 289 -11.68 -0.56 -12.07
N LYS A 290 -12.33 0.13 -11.14
CA LYS A 290 -12.47 -0.29 -9.72
C LYS A 290 -13.86 -0.84 -9.33
N GLY A 291 -14.85 -0.84 -10.24
CA GLY A 291 -16.25 -1.29 -9.98
C GLY A 291 -16.55 -2.75 -10.39
N LEU A 292 -17.82 -3.12 -10.54
CA LEU A 292 -18.27 -4.46 -10.98
C LEU A 292 -18.36 -4.62 -12.52
N HIS A 293 -17.36 -4.13 -13.24
CA HIS A 293 -17.33 -4.17 -14.71
C HIS A 293 -16.03 -4.78 -15.22
N GLU A 294 -16.05 -5.29 -16.46
CA GLU A 294 -14.89 -5.88 -17.16
C GLU A 294 -13.74 -4.90 -17.42
#